data_AF-A0A0R3MCB3-F1
#
_entry.id   AF-A0A0R3MCB3-F1
#
_cell.length_a   1.000
_cell.length_b   1.000
_cell.length_c   1.000
_cell.angle_alpha   90.00
_cell.angle_beta   90.00
_cell.angle_gamma   90.00
#
_symmetry.space_group_name_H-M   'P 1'
#
loop_
_entity.id
_entity.type
_entity.pdbx_description
1 polymer ?
#
loop_
_entity_poly.entity_id
_entity_poly.type
_entity_poly.pdbx_seq_one_letter_code
_entity_poly.pdbx_strand_id
1 'polypeptide(L)'
;MSDNMKILYAIATLTLLSTSAQAWQIVDRCTHSRYFGSVCTRSYVDDPVRNPAQELEDEKARRASIEKWEAFCKPKRTYDNEGVVRLVYARKGCEFGRSE
;
A
#
# COMPACT_ATOMS: atom_id res chain seq x y z
N MET A 1 -36.52 -12.14 -15.58
CA MET A 1 -35.28 -11.41 -15.91
C MET A 1 -34.34 -12.39 -16.62
N SER A 2 -34.30 -12.34 -17.96
CA SER A 2 -33.57 -13.30 -18.82
C SER A 2 -32.08 -13.34 -18.45
N ASP A 3 -31.47 -14.53 -18.43
CA ASP A 3 -30.08 -14.72 -17.98
C ASP A 3 -29.07 -13.92 -18.80
N ASN A 4 -29.38 -13.62 -20.06
CA ASN A 4 -28.60 -12.71 -20.90
C ASN A 4 -28.50 -11.29 -20.30
N MET A 5 -29.57 -10.79 -19.68
CA MET A 5 -29.56 -9.48 -19.06
C MET A 5 -28.68 -9.45 -17.82
N LYS A 6 -28.65 -10.53 -17.03
CA LYS A 6 -27.76 -10.65 -15.85
C LYS A 6 -26.29 -10.70 -16.26
N ILE A 7 -25.97 -11.40 -17.35
CA ILE A 7 -24.60 -11.49 -17.88
C ILE A 7 -24.13 -10.10 -18.36
N LEU A 8 -24.98 -9.36 -19.06
CA LEU A 8 -24.66 -7.99 -19.49
C LEU A 8 -24.41 -7.06 -18.29
N TYR A 9 -25.21 -7.17 -17.24
CA TYR A 9 -24.98 -6.41 -16.01
C TYR A 9 -23.67 -6.82 -15.30
N ALA A 10 -23.33 -8.11 -15.26
CA ALA A 10 -22.10 -8.60 -14.64
C ALA A 10 -20.84 -8.14 -15.39
N ILE A 11 -20.89 -8.07 -16.73
CA ILE A 11 -19.77 -7.54 -17.52
C ILE A 11 -19.62 -6.04 -17.29
N ALA A 12 -20.73 -5.29 -17.26
CA ALA A 12 -20.71 -3.85 -17.03
C ALA A 12 -20.18 -3.47 -15.63
N THR A 13 -20.49 -4.26 -14.60
CA THR A 13 -19.95 -4.01 -13.25
C THR A 13 -18.46 -4.33 -13.16
N LEU A 14 -17.99 -5.38 -13.84
CA LEU A 14 -16.57 -5.74 -13.85
C LEU A 14 -15.70 -4.67 -14.52
N THR A 15 -16.17 -4.08 -15.63
CA THR A 15 -15.42 -3.04 -16.34
C THR A 15 -15.34 -1.74 -15.54
N LEU A 16 -16.40 -1.35 -14.84
CA LEU A 16 -16.43 -0.18 -13.95
C LEU A 16 -15.49 -0.33 -12.72
N LEU A 17 -15.25 -1.56 -12.27
CA LEU A 17 -14.33 -1.84 -11.16
C LEU A 17 -12.87 -1.99 -11.61
N SER A 18 -12.63 -2.21 -12.90
CA SER A 18 -11.29 -2.40 -13.48
C SER A 18 -10.57 -1.12 -13.90
N THR A 19 -11.23 0.04 -13.81
CA THR A 19 -10.57 1.33 -14.04
C THR A 19 -9.68 1.65 -12.84
N SER A 20 -8.41 1.29 -12.96
CA SER A 20 -7.38 1.76 -12.05
C SER A 20 -7.35 3.28 -12.07
N ALA A 21 -7.70 3.90 -10.93
CA ALA A 21 -7.43 5.31 -10.73
C ALA A 21 -5.90 5.49 -10.66
N GLN A 22 -5.29 5.89 -11.77
CA GLN A 22 -3.90 6.34 -11.77
C GLN A 22 -3.87 7.68 -11.06
N ALA A 23 -3.17 7.73 -9.92
CA ALA A 23 -2.96 8.97 -9.19
C ALA A 23 -1.86 9.77 -9.89
N TRP A 24 -2.19 10.46 -10.98
CA TRP A 24 -1.27 11.41 -11.61
C TRP A 24 -1.01 12.54 -10.60
N GLN A 25 0.19 12.59 -10.04
CA GLN A 25 0.53 13.63 -9.09
C GLN A 25 0.81 14.92 -9.86
N ILE A 26 -0.21 15.76 -10.03
CA ILE A 26 -0.08 17.11 -10.58
C ILE A 26 0.57 17.98 -9.50
N VAL A 27 1.80 18.42 -9.74
CA VAL A 27 2.52 19.30 -8.83
C VAL A 27 2.51 20.70 -9.43
N ASP A 28 1.74 21.60 -8.83
CA ASP A 28 1.73 23.03 -9.16
C ASP A 28 2.74 23.76 -8.26
N ARG A 29 3.78 24.36 -8.86
CA ARG A 29 4.78 25.17 -8.16
C ARG A 29 4.59 26.64 -8.52
N CYS A 30 4.10 27.43 -7.56
CA CYS A 30 3.93 28.85 -7.74
C CYS A 30 5.06 29.63 -7.08
N THR A 31 5.72 30.49 -7.86
CA THR A 31 6.75 31.41 -7.38
C THR A 31 6.21 32.82 -7.47
N HIS A 32 6.23 33.57 -6.36
CA HIS A 32 5.76 34.95 -6.33
C HIS A 32 6.94 35.92 -6.30
N SER A 33 6.98 36.86 -7.24
CA SER A 33 7.99 37.92 -7.29
C SER A 33 7.36 39.30 -7.19
N ARG A 34 8.08 40.26 -6.59
CA ARG A 34 7.62 41.64 -6.42
C ARG A 34 7.53 42.40 -7.76
N TYR A 35 8.27 41.97 -8.78
CA TYR A 35 8.41 42.67 -10.06
C TYR A 35 7.62 42.03 -11.21
N PHE A 36 7.38 40.71 -11.16
CA PHE A 36 6.72 39.95 -12.25
C PHE A 36 5.43 39.23 -11.80
N GLY A 37 5.00 39.42 -10.54
CA GLY A 37 3.80 38.76 -9.99
C GLY A 37 3.99 37.29 -9.67
N SER A 38 2.89 36.53 -9.60
CA SER A 38 2.88 35.08 -9.38
C SER A 38 2.99 34.31 -10.69
N VAL A 39 4.02 33.45 -10.81
CA VAL A 39 4.17 32.52 -11.92
C VAL A 39 4.01 31.11 -11.38
N CYS A 40 3.04 30.36 -11.90
CA CYS A 40 2.82 28.96 -11.55
C CYS A 40 3.30 28.07 -12.69
N THR A 41 4.08 27.04 -12.35
CA THR A 41 4.52 26.00 -13.27
C THR A 41 3.86 24.69 -12.87
N ARG A 42 3.15 24.07 -13.81
CA ARG A 42 2.55 22.75 -13.63
C ARG A 42 3.51 21.69 -14.14
N SER A 43 3.88 20.73 -13.30
CA SER A 43 4.64 19.56 -13.71
C SER A 43 3.83 18.29 -13.51
N TYR A 44 3.93 17.37 -14.47
CA TYR A 44 3.40 16.03 -14.39
C TYR A 44 4.51 15.10 -13.91
N VAL A 45 4.21 14.30 -12.89
CA VAL A 45 5.08 13.20 -12.49
C VAL A 45 4.58 11.95 -13.21
N ASP A 46 5.35 11.47 -14.18
CA ASP A 46 5.07 10.19 -14.84
C ASP A 46 5.28 9.05 -13.84
N ASP A 47 4.45 8.01 -13.94
CA ASP A 47 4.68 6.78 -13.19
C ASP A 47 6.06 6.19 -13.57
N PRO A 48 6.86 5.75 -12.59
CA PRO A 48 8.12 5.08 -12.90
C PRO A 48 7.83 3.81 -13.71
N VAL A 49 8.71 3.52 -14.67
CA VAL A 49 8.62 2.29 -15.47
C VAL A 49 8.69 1.08 -14.54
N ARG A 50 7.57 0.36 -14.41
CA ARG A 50 7.50 -0.86 -13.59
C ARG A 50 8.24 -2.00 -14.29
N ASN A 51 9.15 -2.65 -13.57
CA ASN A 51 9.84 -3.84 -14.05
C ASN A 51 9.27 -5.07 -13.31
N PRO A 52 8.50 -5.95 -13.98
CA PRO A 52 7.85 -7.09 -13.32
C PRO A 52 8.85 -8.09 -12.73
N ALA A 53 10.05 -8.20 -13.31
CA ALA A 53 11.11 -9.05 -12.74
C ALA A 53 11.66 -8.47 -11.44
N GLN A 54 11.76 -7.15 -11.34
CA GLN A 54 12.19 -6.47 -10.12
C GLN A 54 11.11 -6.57 -9.04
N GLU A 55 9.84 -6.37 -9.39
CA GLU A 55 8.71 -6.53 -8.44
C GLU A 55 8.67 -7.93 -7.82
N LEU A 56 8.97 -8.97 -8.61
CA LEU A 56 9.05 -10.35 -8.10
C LEU A 56 10.17 -10.56 -7.09
N GLU A 57 11.38 -10.04 -7.37
CA GLU A 57 12.52 -10.13 -6.45
C GLU A 57 12.29 -9.28 -5.19
N ASP A 58 11.70 -8.09 -5.33
CA ASP A 58 11.32 -7.23 -4.21
C ASP A 58 10.26 -7.90 -3.33
N GLU A 59 9.27 -8.58 -3.92
CA GLU A 59 8.30 -9.38 -3.18
C GLU A 59 8.95 -10.54 -2.43
N LYS A 60 9.91 -11.22 -3.04
CA LYS A 60 10.65 -12.31 -2.41
C LYS A 60 11.49 -11.80 -1.23
N ALA A 61 12.20 -10.68 -1.41
CA ALA A 61 12.95 -10.03 -0.36
C ALA A 61 12.03 -9.57 0.79
N ARG A 62 10.86 -9.00 0.45
CA ARG A 62 9.85 -8.61 1.44
C ARG A 62 9.34 -9.80 2.23
N ARG A 63 9.01 -10.92 1.57
CA ARG A 63 8.59 -12.16 2.25
C ARG A 63 9.67 -12.69 3.19
N ALA A 64 10.93 -12.74 2.74
CA ALA A 64 12.04 -13.18 3.58
C ALA A 64 12.23 -12.27 4.81
N SER A 65 12.07 -10.95 4.66
CA SER A 65 12.15 -10.01 5.78
C SER A 65 11.04 -10.23 6.80
N ILE A 66 9.81 -10.51 6.32
CA ILE A 66 8.67 -10.83 7.18
C ILE A 66 8.89 -12.16 7.88
N GLU A 67 9.35 -13.20 7.19
CA GLU A 67 9.62 -14.51 7.79
C GLU A 67 10.68 -14.42 8.89
N LYS A 68 11.76 -13.65 8.65
CA LYS A 68 12.79 -13.38 9.66
C LYS A 68 12.20 -12.65 10.87
N TRP A 69 11.39 -11.62 10.63
CA TRP A 69 10.74 -10.87 11.70
C TRP A 69 9.75 -11.74 12.48
N GLU A 70 8.94 -12.55 11.80
CA GLU A 70 8.01 -13.47 12.45
C GLU A 70 8.75 -14.51 13.29
N ALA A 71 9.84 -15.11 12.77
CA ALA A 71 10.64 -16.06 13.54
C ALA A 71 11.21 -15.44 14.83
N PHE A 72 11.59 -14.15 14.78
CA PHE A 72 12.23 -13.46 15.89
C PHE A 72 11.25 -12.81 16.88
N CYS A 73 10.18 -12.19 16.37
CA CYS A 73 9.30 -11.30 17.12
C CYS A 73 7.86 -11.80 17.28
N LYS A 74 7.42 -12.85 16.59
CA LYS A 74 5.98 -13.22 16.56
C LYS A 74 5.34 -13.27 17.94
N PRO A 75 4.29 -12.46 18.19
CA PRO A 75 3.63 -12.42 19.48
C PRO A 75 2.81 -13.69 19.72
N LYS A 76 2.79 -14.14 20.97
CA LYS A 76 1.92 -15.20 21.44
C LYS A 76 0.66 -14.60 22.05
N ARG A 77 -0.49 -15.22 21.77
CA ARG A 77 -1.74 -14.91 22.46
C ARG A 77 -1.70 -15.52 23.86
N THR A 78 -2.01 -14.70 24.84
CA THR A 78 -2.15 -15.08 26.26
C THR A 78 -3.50 -14.58 26.75
N TYR A 79 -4.03 -15.21 27.79
CA TYR A 79 -5.27 -14.79 28.43
C TYR A 79 -4.92 -14.35 29.86
N ASP A 80 -5.46 -13.22 30.30
CA ASP A 80 -5.35 -12.84 31.71
C ASP A 80 -6.43 -13.54 32.56
N ASN A 81 -6.38 -13.29 33.88
CA ASN A 81 -7.29 -13.90 34.84
C ASN A 81 -8.77 -13.49 34.64
N GLU A 82 -9.02 -12.49 33.80
CA GLU A 82 -10.36 -12.00 33.43
C GLU A 82 -10.80 -12.54 32.06
N GLY A 83 -9.97 -13.36 31.41
CA GLY A 83 -10.24 -13.94 30.09
C GLY A 83 -9.93 -13.01 28.92
N VAL A 84 -9.27 -11.87 29.14
CA VAL A 84 -8.94 -10.91 28.09
C VAL A 84 -7.70 -11.35 27.33
N VAL A 85 -7.79 -11.30 25.99
CA VAL A 85 -6.67 -11.64 25.09
C VAL A 85 -5.60 -10.56 25.15
N ARG A 86 -4.38 -10.95 25.55
CA ARG A 86 -3.18 -10.11 25.49
C ARG A 86 -2.15 -10.71 24.55
N LEU A 87 -1.56 -9.86 23.72
CA LEU A 87 -0.45 -10.24 22.84
C LEU A 87 0.87 -9.95 23.56
N VAL A 88 1.70 -10.96 23.74
CA VAL A 88 3.04 -10.81 24.32
C VAL A 88 4.07 -11.20 23.25
N TYR A 89 4.92 -10.24 22.87
CA TYR A 89 6.00 -10.45 21.90
C TYR A 89 7.05 -11.45 22.43
N ALA A 90 7.69 -12.18 21.52
CA ALA A 90 8.67 -13.21 21.90
C ALA A 90 9.95 -12.63 22.53
N ARG A 91 10.33 -11.39 22.18
CA ARG A 91 11.49 -10.66 22.72
C ARG A 91 11.13 -9.21 23.02
N LYS A 92 11.79 -8.62 24.03
CA LYS A 92 11.69 -7.18 24.34
C LYS A 92 12.32 -6.35 23.22
N GLY A 93 11.67 -5.27 22.82
CA GLY A 93 12.09 -4.40 21.72
C GLY A 93 11.43 -4.70 20.36
N CYS A 94 10.76 -5.85 20.23
CA CYS A 94 9.99 -6.22 19.05
C CYS A 94 8.76 -5.32 18.85
N GLU A 95 8.20 -4.82 19.95
CA GLU A 95 7.12 -3.83 19.99
C GLU A 95 7.48 -2.48 19.33
N PHE A 96 8.79 -2.20 19.16
CA PHE A 96 9.30 -0.99 18.51
C PHE A 96 9.89 -1.27 17.12
N GLY A 97 9.66 -2.46 16.56
CA GLY A 97 10.14 -2.82 15.22
C GLY A 97 11.62 -3.24 15.15
N ARG A 98 12.24 -3.65 16.27
CA ARG A 98 13.60 -4.21 16.24
C ARG A 98 13.59 -5.60 15.62
N SER A 99 14.32 -5.79 14.52
CA SER A 99 14.57 -7.08 13.88
C SER A 99 16.07 -7.34 13.86
N GLU A 100 16.57 -7.95 14.95
CA GLU A 100 17.96 -8.44 15.12
C GLU A 100 19.11 -7.47 14.80
#